data_AF-A0A951K1Z2-F1
#
_entry.id   AF-A0A951K1Z2-F1
#
_cell.length_a   1.000
_cell.length_b   1.000
_cell.length_c   1.000
_cell.angle_alpha   90.00
_cell.angle_beta   90.00
_cell.angle_gamma   90.00
#
_symmetry.space_group_name_H-M   'P 1'
#
loop_
_entity.id
_entity.type
_entity.pdbx_description
1 polymer ?
#
loop_
_entity_poly.entity_id
_entity_poly.type
_entity_poly.pdbx_seq_one_letter_code
_entity_poly.pdbx_strand_id
1 'polypeptide(L)' 'MGEFIDLGALKGNVGDQQYEIPDDVDIETLSTAVVWCRAFSIGFTSAALTAP' A
#
# COMPACT_ATOMS: atom_id res chain seq x y z
N MET A 1 12.07 -0.70 7.00
CA MET A 1 11.04 -1.12 6.03
C MET A 1 11.78 -1.61 4.79
N GLY A 2 11.35 -2.71 4.19
CA GLY A 2 11.93 -3.19 2.93
C GLY A 2 11.57 -2.26 1.77
N GLU A 3 11.75 -2.73 0.54
CA GLU A 3 11.31 -2.01 -0.65
C GLU A 3 9.80 -1.81 -0.65
N PHE A 4 9.34 -0.61 -1.04
CA PHE A 4 7.92 -0.27 -1.12
C PHE A 4 7.69 0.82 -2.17
N ILE A 5 6.46 0.88 -2.69
CA ILE A 5 5.98 1.97 -3.54
C ILE A 5 4.92 2.76 -2.76
N ASP A 6 5.05 4.09 -2.76
CA ASP A 6 4.06 4.99 -2.18
C ASP A 6 2.95 5.27 -3.21
N LEU A 7 1.74 4.77 -2.96
CA LEU A 7 0.56 5.00 -3.79
C LEU A 7 -0.14 6.34 -3.49
N GLY A 8 0.29 7.05 -2.45
CA GLY A 8 -0.22 8.36 -2.05
C GLY A 8 -1.00 8.36 -0.73
N ALA A 9 -1.60 9.51 -0.44
CA ALA A 9 -2.41 9.68 0.77
C ALA A 9 -3.74 8.92 0.67
N LEU A 10 -4.25 8.48 1.83
CA LEU A 10 -5.61 7.92 1.94
C LEU A 10 -6.64 8.90 1.36
N LYS A 11 -7.46 8.44 0.42
CA LYS A 11 -8.51 9.27 -0.19
C LYS A 11 -9.77 9.38 0.69
N GLY A 12 -9.90 8.53 1.72
CA GLY A 12 -11.03 8.49 2.63
C GLY A 12 -10.90 7.40 3.70
N ASN A 13 -11.92 7.24 4.54
CA ASN A 13 -11.96 6.24 5.62
C ASN A 13 -13.14 5.26 5.51
N VAL A 14 -13.96 5.37 4.46
CA VAL A 14 -15.13 4.52 4.19
C VAL A 14 -15.12 4.15 2.72
N GLY A 15 -15.37 2.87 2.43
CA GLY A 15 -15.38 2.33 1.07
C GLY A 15 -14.00 1.95 0.55
N ASP A 16 -13.95 1.63 -0.74
CA ASP A 16 -12.75 1.10 -1.39
C ASP A 16 -11.75 2.20 -1.75
N GLN A 17 -10.47 1.83 -1.70
CA GLN A 17 -9.37 2.69 -2.09
C GLN A 17 -8.73 2.17 -3.37
N GLN A 18 -8.80 2.99 -4.43
CA GLN A 18 -8.24 2.65 -5.75
C GLN A 18 -7.09 3.59 -6.06
N TYR A 19 -5.95 3.04 -6.45
CA TYR A 19 -4.74 3.78 -6.81
C TYR A 19 -4.18 3.23 -8.11
N GLU A 20 -3.60 4.11 -8.91
CA GLU A 20 -2.83 3.72 -10.09
C GLU A 20 -1.56 3.01 -9.64
N ILE A 21 -1.25 1.88 -10.26
CA ILE A 21 0.03 1.20 -10.07
C ILE A 21 0.93 1.58 -11.24
N PRO A 22 2.13 2.14 -11.01
CA PRO A 22 3.05 2.47 -12.09
C PRO A 22 3.40 1.24 -12.93
N ASP A 23 3.54 1.39 -14.25
CA ASP A 23 3.80 0.28 -15.18
C ASP A 23 5.13 -0.46 -14.94
N ASP A 24 6.08 0.19 -14.26
CA ASP A 24 7.40 -0.37 -13.92
C ASP A 24 7.38 -1.20 -12.62
N VAL A 25 6.23 -1.26 -11.93
CA VAL A 25 6.08 -2.02 -10.68
C VAL A 25 5.68 -3.46 -10.97
N ASP A 26 6.57 -4.39 -10.64
CA ASP A 26 6.25 -5.80 -10.56
C ASP A 26 5.59 -6.12 -9.20
N ILE A 27 4.25 -6.21 -9.20
CA ILE A 27 3.44 -6.49 -8.01
C ILE A 27 3.74 -7.89 -7.44
N GLU A 28 4.21 -8.84 -8.25
CA GLU A 28 4.53 -10.20 -7.79
C GLU A 28 5.72 -10.23 -6.82
N THR A 29 6.55 -9.17 -6.84
CA THR A 29 7.65 -8.99 -5.87
C THR A 29 7.18 -8.44 -4.51
N LEU A 30 5.96 -7.91 -4.45
CA LEU A 30 5.37 -7.33 -3.25
C LEU A 30 4.49 -8.37 -2.54
N SER A 31 4.43 -8.30 -1.21
CA SER A 31 3.69 -9.27 -0.40
C SER A 31 2.53 -8.67 0.39
N THR A 32 2.52 -7.35 0.59
CA THR A 32 1.62 -6.71 1.57
C THR A 32 1.27 -5.29 1.14
N ALA A 33 -0.02 -4.94 1.19
CA ALA A 33 -0.48 -3.56 1.17
C ALA A 33 -0.53 -3.00 2.60
N VAL A 34 0.00 -1.79 2.82
CA VAL A 34 0.11 -1.19 4.16
C VAL A 34 -0.46 0.23 4.16
N VAL A 35 -1.30 0.54 5.14
CA VAL A 35 -1.64 1.92 5.50
C VAL A 35 -0.62 2.41 6.50
N TRP A 36 0.16 3.42 6.12
CA TRP A 36 1.25 3.96 6.94
C TRP A 36 0.85 5.27 7.63
N CYS A 37 1.13 5.38 8.93
CA CYS A 37 0.97 6.62 9.65
C CYS A 37 2.28 7.44 9.61
N ARG A 38 2.33 8.46 8.75
CA ARG A 38 3.52 9.31 8.57
C ARG A 38 3.93 10.08 9.83
N ALA A 39 2.98 10.51 10.67
CA ALA A 39 3.27 11.32 11.87
C ALA A 39 4.02 10.55 12.96
N PHE A 40 3.77 9.24 13.06
CA PHE A 40 4.34 8.38 14.10
C PHE A 40 5.33 7.34 13.56
N SER A 41 5.51 7.28 12.24
CA SER A 41 6.37 6.30 11.58
C SER A 41 6.03 4.85 11.97
N ILE A 42 4.73 4.53 11.97
CA ILE A 42 4.21 3.18 12.26
C ILE A 42 3.25 2.69 11.17
N GLY A 43 3.18 1.36 11.01
CA GLY A 43 2.11 0.72 10.24
C GLY A 43 0.80 0.81 11.01
N PHE A 44 -0.25 1.33 10.36
CA PHE A 44 -1.58 1.44 10.97
C PHE A 44 -2.39 0.16 10.74
N THR A 45 -2.46 -0.32 9.51
CA THR A 45 -3.06 -1.61 9.13
C THR A 45 -2.38 -2.16 7.89
N SER A 46 -2.48 -3.48 7.67
CA SER A 46 -1.89 -4.17 6.54
C SER A 46 -2.77 -5.31 6.05
N ALA A 47 -2.70 -5.62 4.76
CA ALA A 47 -3.32 -6.78 4.15
C ALA A 47 -2.29 -7.52 3.30
N ALA A 48 -2.23 -8.85 3.44
CA ALA A 48 -1.41 -9.68 2.57
C ALA A 48 -1.97 -9.64 1.14
N LEU A 49 -1.08 -9.51 0.16
CA LEU A 49 -1.45 -9.68 -1.24
C LEU A 49 -1.52 -11.18 -1.53
N THR A 50 -2.65 -11.63 -2.04
CA THR A 50 -2.77 -12.95 -2.66
C THR A 50 -2.44 -12.83 -4.14
N ALA A 51 -1.85 -13.86 -4.72
CA ALA A 51 -1.72 -13.95 -6.17
C ALA A 51 -3.09 -13.68 -6.84
N PRO A 52 -3.11 -12.93 -7.95
CA PRO A 52 -4.35 -12.49 -8.60
C PRO A 52 -5.22 -13.67 -9.06
#